data_AF-M5E4Z1-F1
#
_entry.id   AF-M5E4Z1-F1
#
_cell.length_a   1.000
_cell.length_b   1.000
_cell.length_c   1.000
_cell.angle_alpha   90.00
_cell.angle_beta   90.00
_cell.angle_gamma   90.00
#
_symmetry.space_group_name_H-M   'P 1'
#
loop_
_entity.id
_entity.type
_entity.pdbx_description
1 polymer ?
#
loop_
_entity_poly.entity_id
_entity_poly.type
_entity_poly.pdbx_seq_one_letter_code
_entity_poly.pdbx_strand_id
1 'polypeptide(L)'
;MLYNQDLYYLNLGRKATLISIIGFVIGIIFAFSLSLSKIAILFTALIFSYIALSSFWGAHNLAKWFKKYRYRMPQYLWYFLNIFVYLAGIIIGLIGYGFIEHFLLVLAIDQQKENIGLISAQIILIPYFGSKYAEKINYHS
;
A
#
# COMPACT_ATOMS: atom_id res chain seq x y z
N MET A 1 -0.49 27.97 7.12
CA MET A 1 -1.41 26.94 6.56
C MET A 1 -0.85 25.50 6.57
N LEU A 2 0.36 25.23 7.12
CA LEU A 2 0.90 23.85 7.24
C LEU A 2 0.10 22.94 8.18
N TYR A 3 -0.33 23.47 9.33
CA TYR A 3 -1.03 22.69 10.38
C TYR A 3 -2.24 21.89 9.88
N ASN A 4 -2.97 22.39 8.89
CA ASN A 4 -4.18 21.74 8.38
C ASN A 4 -3.89 20.60 7.39
N GLN A 5 -2.76 20.67 6.67
CA GLN A 5 -2.30 19.60 5.78
C GLN A 5 -1.72 18.44 6.59
N ASP A 6 -0.93 18.74 7.61
CA ASP A 6 -0.35 17.72 8.49
C ASP A 6 -1.45 16.95 9.23
N LEU A 7 -2.48 17.64 9.72
CA LEU A 7 -3.65 17.01 10.33
C LEU A 7 -4.41 16.11 9.35
N TYR A 8 -4.50 16.51 8.08
CA TYR A 8 -5.13 15.72 7.03
C TYR A 8 -4.37 14.42 6.78
N TYR A 9 -3.04 14.48 6.63
CA TYR A 9 -2.21 13.29 6.43
C TYR A 9 -2.24 12.35 7.64
N LEU A 10 -2.21 12.91 8.84
CA LEU A 10 -2.29 12.14 10.08
C LEU A 10 -3.63 11.41 10.21
N ASN A 11 -4.74 12.09 9.93
CA ASN A 11 -6.07 11.48 9.93
C ASN A 11 -6.24 10.45 8.80
N LEU A 12 -5.61 10.67 7.65
CA LEU A 12 -5.61 9.71 6.54
C LEU A 12 -4.84 8.44 6.91
N GLY A 13 -3.66 8.59 7.53
CA GLY A 13 -2.86 7.48 8.06
C GLY A 13 -3.65 6.68 9.10
N ARG A 14 -4.32 7.35 10.06
CA ARG A 14 -5.18 6.67 11.05
C ARG A 14 -6.28 5.82 10.41
N LYS A 15 -6.92 6.32 9.34
CA LYS A 15 -7.94 5.56 8.60
C LYS A 15 -7.34 4.35 7.89
N ALA A 16 -6.18 4.51 7.26
CA ALA A 16 -5.45 3.42 6.62
C ALA A 16 -5.09 2.31 7.64
N THR A 17 -4.55 2.70 8.80
CA THR A 17 -4.22 1.79 9.89
C THR A 17 -5.45 1.07 10.43
N LEU A 18 -6.57 1.77 10.60
CA LEU A 18 -7.82 1.15 11.07
C LEU A 18 -8.32 0.10 10.08
N ILE A 19 -8.26 0.37 8.77
CA ILE A 19 -8.65 -0.59 7.73
C ILE A 19 -7.69 -1.79 7.69
N SER A 20 -6.39 -1.57 7.89
CA SER A 20 -5.39 -2.62 8.02
C SER A 20 -5.65 -3.51 9.25
N ILE A 21 -6.03 -2.93 10.40
CA ILE A 21 -6.42 -3.68 11.60
C ILE A 21 -7.69 -4.50 11.35
N ILE A 22 -8.68 -3.94 10.66
CA ILE A 22 -9.88 -4.69 10.26
C ILE A 22 -9.49 -5.87 9.36
N GLY A 23 -8.64 -5.64 8.36
CA GLY A 23 -8.11 -6.70 7.50
C GLY A 23 -7.40 -7.80 8.31
N PHE A 24 -6.55 -7.42 9.25
CA PHE A 24 -5.86 -8.34 10.15
C PHE A 24 -6.84 -9.23 10.95
N VAL A 25 -7.87 -8.63 11.56
CA VAL A 25 -8.90 -9.38 12.31
C VAL A 25 -9.68 -10.32 11.39
N ILE A 26 -10.06 -9.88 10.19
CA ILE A 26 -10.72 -10.73 9.20
C ILE A 26 -9.83 -11.92 8.81
N GLY A 27 -8.53 -11.66 8.59
CA GLY A 27 -7.56 -12.72 8.28
C GLY A 27 -7.44 -13.75 9.40
N ILE A 28 -7.47 -13.31 10.66
CA ILE A 28 -7.51 -14.21 11.82
C ILE A 28 -8.77 -15.07 11.80
N ILE A 29 -9.96 -14.46 11.67
CA ILE A 29 -11.24 -15.17 11.65
C ILE A 29 -11.26 -16.21 10.53
N PHE A 30 -10.78 -15.84 9.34
CA PHE A 30 -10.71 -16.71 8.19
C PHE A 30 -9.75 -17.89 8.42
N ALA A 31 -8.57 -17.63 8.96
CA ALA A 31 -7.59 -18.66 9.26
C ALA A 31 -8.07 -19.66 10.33
N PHE A 32 -8.79 -19.18 11.35
CA PHE A 32 -9.45 -20.05 12.33
C PHE A 32 -10.58 -20.87 11.70
N SER A 33 -11.40 -20.26 10.85
CA SER A 33 -12.49 -20.95 10.14
C SER A 33 -11.97 -22.09 9.25
N LEU A 34 -10.76 -21.94 8.70
CA LEU A 34 -10.07 -22.95 7.90
C LEU A 34 -9.17 -23.89 8.71
N SER A 35 -9.17 -23.79 10.05
CA SER A 35 -8.35 -24.62 10.95
C SER A 35 -6.85 -24.62 10.59
N LEU A 36 -6.32 -23.48 10.17
CA LEU A 36 -4.91 -23.35 9.79
C LEU A 36 -3.98 -23.49 11.01
N SER A 37 -2.71 -23.87 10.76
CA SER A 37 -1.69 -23.95 11.81
C SER A 37 -1.41 -22.57 12.43
N LYS A 38 -0.87 -22.54 13.66
CA LYS A 38 -0.55 -21.28 14.36
C LYS A 38 0.33 -20.33 13.53
N ILE A 39 1.28 -20.90 12.79
CA ILE A 39 2.17 -20.15 11.88
C ILE A 39 1.36 -19.61 10.70
N ALA A 40 0.52 -20.44 10.08
CA ALA A 40 -0.32 -20.03 8.96
C ALA A 40 -1.33 -18.94 9.35
N ILE A 41 -1.92 -18.99 10.55
CA ILE A 41 -2.82 -17.93 11.07
C ILE A 41 -2.11 -16.57 11.07
N LEU A 42 -0.86 -16.52 11.56
CA LEU A 42 -0.08 -15.28 11.58
C LEU A 42 0.15 -14.75 10.16
N PHE A 43 0.58 -15.62 9.23
CA PHE A 43 0.79 -15.21 7.84
C PHE A 43 -0.50 -14.78 7.15
N THR A 44 -1.61 -15.48 7.34
CA THR A 44 -2.91 -15.09 6.78
C THR A 44 -3.36 -13.74 7.32
N ALA A 45 -3.22 -13.49 8.62
CA ALA A 45 -3.56 -12.21 9.22
C ALA A 45 -2.70 -11.05 8.66
N LEU A 46 -1.39 -11.27 8.49
CA LEU A 46 -0.49 -10.29 7.87
C LEU A 46 -0.83 -10.04 6.40
N ILE A 47 -1.11 -11.09 5.63
CA ILE A 47 -1.51 -10.96 4.21
C ILE A 47 -2.81 -10.16 4.10
N PHE A 48 -3.83 -10.47 4.90
CA PHE A 48 -5.08 -9.72 4.86
C PHE A 48 -4.93 -8.27 5.32
N SER A 49 -4.06 -8.02 6.30
CA SER A 49 -3.70 -6.65 6.72
C SER A 49 -3.06 -5.86 5.58
N TYR A 50 -2.11 -6.47 4.86
CA TYR A 50 -1.47 -5.88 3.68
C TYR A 50 -2.47 -5.64 2.55
N ILE A 51 -3.30 -6.62 2.20
CA ILE A 51 -4.36 -6.51 1.19
C ILE A 51 -5.28 -5.33 1.51
N ALA A 52 -5.73 -5.20 2.76
CA ALA A 52 -6.62 -4.12 3.17
C ALA A 52 -5.94 -2.74 3.08
N LEU A 53 -4.67 -2.64 3.48
CA LEU A 53 -3.89 -1.40 3.40
C LEU A 53 -3.66 -0.97 1.95
N SER A 54 -3.20 -1.90 1.10
CA SER A 54 -2.95 -1.66 -0.33
C SER A 54 -4.23 -1.27 -1.07
N SER A 55 -5.33 -1.96 -0.78
CA SER A 55 -6.66 -1.65 -1.32
C SER A 55 -7.13 -0.25 -0.93
N PHE A 56 -6.89 0.17 0.33
CA PHE A 56 -7.23 1.51 0.80
C PHE A 56 -6.49 2.59 0.01
N TRP A 57 -5.19 2.43 -0.20
CA TRP A 57 -4.39 3.42 -0.93
C TRP A 57 -4.76 3.48 -2.41
N GLY A 58 -4.99 2.33 -3.05
CA GLY A 58 -5.46 2.27 -4.43
C GLY A 58 -6.81 2.97 -4.61
N ALA A 59 -7.78 2.67 -3.74
CA ALA A 59 -9.09 3.31 -3.73
C ALA A 59 -8.99 4.82 -3.43
N HIS A 60 -8.18 5.22 -2.45
CA HIS A 60 -7.99 6.62 -2.09
C HIS A 60 -7.41 7.44 -3.23
N ASN A 61 -6.35 6.92 -3.86
CA ASN A 61 -5.65 7.62 -4.93
C ASN A 61 -6.52 7.72 -6.19
N LEU A 62 -7.20 6.63 -6.57
CA LEU A 62 -8.08 6.66 -7.74
C LEU A 62 -9.30 7.55 -7.50
N ALA A 63 -9.90 7.52 -6.31
CA ALA A 63 -10.99 8.43 -5.94
C ALA A 63 -10.53 9.90 -5.94
N LYS A 64 -9.33 10.19 -5.42
CA LYS A 64 -8.74 11.55 -5.46
C LYS A 64 -8.51 12.02 -6.88
N TRP A 65 -8.02 11.15 -7.76
CA TRP A 65 -7.86 11.44 -9.19
C TRP A 65 -9.23 11.68 -9.85
N PHE A 66 -10.19 10.77 -9.64
CA PHE A 66 -11.52 10.88 -10.20
C PHE A 66 -12.17 12.19 -9.77
N LYS A 67 -12.09 12.56 -8.48
CA LYS A 67 -12.62 13.81 -7.90
C LYS A 67 -12.25 15.08 -8.64
N LYS A 68 -11.09 15.11 -9.33
CA LYS A 68 -10.67 16.25 -10.17
C LYS A 68 -11.66 16.53 -11.31
N TYR A 69 -12.40 15.52 -11.76
CA TYR A 69 -13.37 15.61 -12.86
C TYR A 69 -14.80 15.90 -12.38
N ARG A 70 -15.04 16.11 -11.07
CA ARG A 70 -16.39 16.27 -10.50
C ARG A 70 -17.21 17.36 -11.21
N TYR A 71 -16.59 18.50 -11.48
CA TYR A 71 -17.25 19.65 -12.10
C TYR A 71 -17.62 19.44 -13.57
N ARG A 72 -17.11 18.38 -14.21
CA ARG A 72 -17.35 18.07 -15.63
C ARG A 72 -18.47 17.05 -15.85
N MET A 73 -19.13 16.59 -14.78
CA MET A 73 -20.09 15.50 -14.86
C MET A 73 -21.42 15.80 -14.16
N PRO A 74 -22.57 15.37 -14.73
CA PRO A 74 -23.86 15.36 -14.05
C PRO A 74 -23.81 14.58 -12.74
N GLN A 75 -24.59 15.01 -11.75
CA GLN A 75 -24.55 14.45 -10.39
C GLN A 75 -24.90 12.95 -10.34
N TYR A 76 -25.91 12.50 -11.09
CA TYR A 76 -26.31 11.10 -11.11
C TYR A 76 -25.17 10.19 -11.67
N LEU A 77 -24.55 10.63 -12.77
CA LEU A 77 -23.48 9.88 -13.43
C LEU A 77 -22.24 9.79 -12.54
N TRP A 78 -21.96 10.88 -11.81
CA TRP A 78 -20.87 10.91 -10.86
C TRP A 78 -21.02 9.85 -9.76
N TYR A 79 -22.17 9.78 -9.10
CA TYR A 79 -22.40 8.80 -8.03
C TYR A 79 -22.30 7.37 -8.54
N PHE A 80 -22.87 7.10 -9.71
CA PHE A 80 -22.80 5.79 -10.35
C PHE A 80 -21.35 5.38 -10.63
N LEU A 81 -20.58 6.23 -11.33
CA LEU A 81 -19.18 5.95 -11.67
C LEU A 81 -18.27 5.89 -10.45
N ASN A 82 -18.54 6.69 -9.42
CA ASN A 82 -17.72 6.73 -8.20
C ASN A 82 -17.65 5.34 -7.52
N ILE A 83 -18.73 4.55 -7.54
CA ILE A 83 -18.73 3.18 -7.01
C ILE A 83 -17.72 2.31 -7.77
N PHE A 84 -17.74 2.36 -9.10
CA PHE A 84 -16.79 1.62 -9.93
C PHE A 84 -15.35 2.10 -9.74
N VAL A 85 -15.15 3.38 -9.45
CA VAL A 85 -13.83 3.93 -9.11
C VAL A 85 -13.31 3.36 -7.79
N TYR A 86 -14.15 3.21 -6.77
CA TYR A 86 -13.71 2.54 -5.53
C TYR A 86 -13.34 1.07 -5.79
N LEU A 87 -14.14 0.34 -6.56
CA LEU A 87 -13.88 -1.07 -6.90
C LEU A 87 -12.60 -1.22 -7.74
N ALA A 88 -12.46 -0.41 -8.80
CA ALA A 88 -11.26 -0.39 -9.63
C ALA A 88 -10.04 0.03 -8.82
N GLY A 89 -10.18 0.98 -7.90
CA GLY A 89 -9.11 1.43 -7.02
C GLY A 89 -8.65 0.34 -6.06
N ILE A 90 -9.54 -0.50 -5.53
CA ILE A 90 -9.17 -1.68 -4.74
C ILE A 90 -8.31 -2.63 -5.60
N ILE A 91 -8.75 -2.95 -6.81
CA ILE A 91 -8.02 -3.83 -7.74
C ILE A 91 -6.65 -3.25 -8.09
N ILE A 92 -6.59 -1.95 -8.44
CA ILE A 92 -5.34 -1.24 -8.73
C ILE A 92 -4.46 -1.17 -7.48
N GLY A 93 -5.01 -1.07 -6.28
CA GLY A 93 -4.25 -1.12 -5.03
C GLY A 93 -3.55 -2.48 -4.85
N LEU A 94 -4.28 -3.57 -5.10
CA LEU A 94 -3.78 -4.93 -4.99
C LEU A 94 -2.74 -5.27 -6.05
N ILE A 95 -3.00 -4.89 -7.31
CA ILE A 95 -2.06 -5.08 -8.41
C ILE A 95 -0.89 -4.12 -8.22
N GLY A 96 -1.17 -2.84 -8.05
CA GLY A 96 -0.20 -1.75 -8.07
C GLY A 96 0.80 -1.78 -6.91
N TYR A 97 0.40 -2.05 -5.67
CA TYR A 97 1.40 -2.11 -4.59
C TYR A 97 2.31 -3.33 -4.71
N GLY A 98 1.75 -4.50 -5.03
CA GLY A 98 2.56 -5.71 -5.29
C GLY A 98 3.46 -5.56 -6.51
N PHE A 99 2.98 -4.93 -7.58
CA PHE A 99 3.72 -4.75 -8.84
C PHE A 99 4.70 -3.57 -8.79
N ILE A 100 4.42 -2.48 -8.07
CA ILE A 100 5.36 -1.36 -7.87
C ILE A 100 6.49 -1.79 -6.94
N GLU A 101 6.21 -2.55 -5.88
CA GLU A 101 7.27 -3.17 -5.07
C GLU A 101 8.12 -4.10 -5.93
N HIS A 102 7.52 -4.95 -6.77
CA HIS A 102 8.25 -5.83 -7.68
C HIS A 102 9.01 -5.07 -8.79
N PHE A 103 8.43 -4.02 -9.34
CA PHE A 103 9.00 -3.24 -10.45
C PHE A 103 10.14 -2.34 -9.97
N LEU A 104 10.03 -1.77 -8.76
CA LEU A 104 11.15 -1.11 -8.09
C LEU A 104 12.27 -2.11 -7.75
N LEU A 105 11.92 -3.35 -7.39
CA LEU A 105 12.87 -4.44 -7.13
C LEU A 105 13.61 -4.86 -8.41
N VAL A 106 12.90 -4.99 -9.52
CA VAL A 106 13.45 -5.34 -10.84
C VAL A 106 14.29 -4.20 -11.42
N LEU A 107 13.83 -2.95 -11.31
CA LEU A 107 14.62 -1.77 -11.73
C LEU A 107 15.91 -1.60 -10.92
N ALA A 108 15.88 -1.88 -9.62
CA ALA A 108 17.08 -1.85 -8.79
C ALA A 108 18.07 -2.97 -9.17
N ILE A 109 17.58 -4.17 -9.50
CA ILE A 109 18.40 -5.29 -10.01
C ILE A 109 19.00 -4.97 -11.38
N ASP A 110 18.26 -4.31 -12.27
CA ASP A 110 18.71 -3.96 -13.61
C ASP A 110 19.70 -2.77 -13.60
N GLN A 111 19.59 -1.86 -12.62
CA GLN A 111 20.50 -0.73 -12.46
C GLN A 111 21.79 -1.03 -11.68
N GLN A 112 21.81 -2.05 -10.82
CA GLN A 112 23.01 -2.44 -10.07
C GLN A 112 23.63 -3.73 -10.63
N LYS A 113 24.64 -3.56 -11.48
CA LYS A 113 25.56 -4.62 -11.93
C LYS A 113 26.43 -5.25 -10.83
N GLU A 114 26.14 -5.02 -9.55
CA GLU A 114 26.88 -5.60 -8.43
C GLU A 114 25.93 -6.21 -7.38
N ASN A 115 26.24 -7.45 -7.03
CA ASN A 115 25.51 -8.39 -6.18
C ASN A 115 25.00 -7.79 -4.85
N ILE A 116 23.86 -7.12 -4.87
CA ILE A 116 23.13 -6.74 -3.66
C ILE A 116 21.93 -7.69 -3.53
N GLY A 117 22.12 -8.71 -2.70
CA GLY A 117 21.12 -9.77 -2.49
C GLY A 117 19.85 -9.32 -1.77
N LEU A 118 18.81 -10.16 -1.86
CA LEU A 118 17.44 -10.01 -1.34
C LEU A 118 17.30 -9.39 0.07
N ILE A 119 18.28 -9.61 0.94
CA ILE A 119 18.27 -9.16 2.35
C ILE A 119 18.57 -7.66 2.45
N SER A 120 19.47 -7.12 1.62
CA SER A 120 19.86 -5.70 1.64
C SER A 120 18.72 -4.79 1.15
N ALA A 121 17.94 -5.27 0.18
CA ALA A 121 16.79 -4.56 -0.36
C ALA A 121 15.65 -4.40 0.67
N GLN A 122 15.48 -5.39 1.55
CA GLN A 122 14.51 -5.31 2.66
C GLN A 122 14.97 -4.34 3.76
N ILE A 123 16.29 -4.17 3.95
CA ILE A 123 16.87 -3.25 4.94
C ILE A 123 16.62 -1.78 4.56
N ILE A 124 16.50 -1.45 3.27
CA ILE A 124 16.20 -0.09 2.78
C ILE A 124 14.76 0.36 3.12
N LEU A 125 13.83 -0.59 3.28
CA LEU A 125 12.44 -0.28 3.62
C LEU A 125 12.24 0.01 5.13
N ILE A 126 13.28 -0.21 5.95
CA ILE A 126 13.24 0.08 7.38
C ILE A 126 13.67 1.53 7.61
N PRO A 127 12.87 2.40 8.25
CA PRO A 127 13.08 3.86 8.27
C PRO A 127 14.47 4.31 8.74
N TYR A 128 15.05 3.61 9.71
CA TYR A 128 16.32 3.98 10.32
C TYR A 128 17.54 3.34 9.64
N PHE A 129 17.39 2.14 9.08
CA PHE A 129 18.47 1.44 8.38
C PHE A 129 18.53 1.84 6.90
N GLY A 130 17.39 2.14 6.29
CA GLY A 130 17.32 2.54 4.90
C GLY A 130 17.88 3.91 4.62
N SER A 131 17.75 4.89 5.52
CA SER A 131 18.40 6.19 5.32
C SER A 131 19.92 6.07 5.34
N LYS A 132 20.47 5.26 6.27
CA LYS A 132 21.92 5.00 6.36
C LYS A 132 22.46 4.18 5.18
N TYR A 133 21.67 3.24 4.67
CA TYR A 133 22.06 2.43 3.50
C TYR A 133 22.01 3.24 2.20
N ALA A 134 21.01 4.13 2.06
CA ALA A 134 20.89 5.06 0.94
C ALA A 134 22.01 6.11 0.91
N GLU A 135 22.42 6.64 2.07
CA GLU A 135 23.61 7.49 2.16
C GLU A 135 24.86 6.75 1.67
N LYS A 136 25.07 5.49 2.08
CA LYS A 136 26.26 4.72 1.70
C LYS A 136 26.37 4.43 0.19
N ILE A 137 25.23 4.33 -0.51
CA ILE A 137 25.17 4.12 -1.97
C ILE A 137 25.52 5.41 -2.73
N ASN A 138 25.07 6.58 -2.25
CA ASN A 138 25.35 7.87 -2.89
C ASN A 138 26.80 8.36 -2.77
N TYR A 139 27.62 7.77 -1.89
CA TYR A 139 29.04 8.14 -1.73
C TYR A 139 30.00 7.24 -2.53
N HIS A 140 29.49 6.22 -3.22
CA HIS A 140 30.29 5.34 -4.09
C HIS A 140 30.02 5.53 -5.60
N SER A 141 29.20 6.53 -5.96
CA SER A 141 29.04 7.02 -7.35
C SER A 141 30.00 8.16 -7.67
#